data_AF-A0A252EFD1-F1
#
_entry.id   AF-A0A252EFD1-F1
#
_cell.length_a   1.000
_cell.length_b   1.000
_cell.length_c   1.000
_cell.angle_alpha   90.00
_cell.angle_beta   90.00
_cell.angle_gamma   90.00
#
_symmetry.space_group_name_H-M   'P 1'
#
loop_
_entity.id
_entity.type
_entity.pdbx_description
1 polymer ?
#
loop_
_entity_poly.entity_id
_entity_poly.type
_entity_poly.pdbx_seq_one_letter_code
_entity_poly.pdbx_strand_id
1 'polypeptide(L)'
;MPAIDAPEATDLVFGIFGGKGQFVPQSKVWLGAVDRKGDTVEGALSATYTPTEPAHLVPKSYVDAQGDKIAASVTGAVGAQVSAAQTAAQSAQDAAANASNAASSASTAASGAVNAQKGNPNGIVSISADGHLMLGGLELFGVQDGHLILTLSLPTSDPGITGAWWNNGGYVCISPGS
;
A
#
# COMPACT_ATOMS: atom_id res chain seq x y z
N MET A 1 -14.89 21.33 -79.84
CA MET A 1 -13.43 21.52 -79.76
C MET A 1 -12.85 20.18 -79.33
N PRO A 2 -11.74 19.70 -79.92
CA PRO A 2 -11.08 18.50 -79.39
C PRO A 2 -10.69 18.77 -77.93
N ALA A 3 -10.97 17.84 -77.03
CA ALA A 3 -10.44 17.91 -75.67
C ALA A 3 -8.93 17.72 -75.79
N ILE A 4 -8.16 18.73 -75.37
CA ILE A 4 -6.72 18.58 -75.21
C ILE A 4 -6.54 17.90 -73.87
N ASP A 5 -5.99 16.68 -73.88
CA ASP A 5 -5.66 15.95 -72.65
C ASP A 5 -4.68 16.78 -71.80
N ALA A 6 -4.81 16.68 -70.48
CA ALA A 6 -3.86 17.32 -69.59
C ALA A 6 -2.47 16.71 -69.82
N PRO A 7 -1.42 17.51 -70.07
CA PRO A 7 -0.10 16.99 -70.33
C PRO A 7 0.45 16.20 -69.13
N GLU A 8 1.15 15.11 -69.44
CA GLU A 8 1.75 14.18 -68.49
C GLU A 8 3.02 14.76 -67.86
N ALA A 9 3.45 14.23 -66.70
CA ALA A 9 4.62 14.77 -65.98
C ALA A 9 5.94 14.71 -66.78
N THR A 10 6.02 13.84 -67.78
CA THR A 10 7.13 13.68 -68.72
C THR A 10 7.02 14.56 -69.96
N ASP A 11 5.85 15.18 -70.21
CA ASP A 11 5.65 16.03 -71.36
C ASP A 11 6.54 17.27 -71.27
N LEU A 12 7.08 17.66 -72.42
CA LEU A 12 8.02 18.76 -72.52
C LEU A 12 7.26 20.08 -72.70
N VAL A 13 7.53 21.04 -71.83
CA VAL A 13 7.06 22.41 -71.95
C VAL A 13 8.21 23.26 -72.45
N PHE A 14 7.98 24.05 -73.52
CA PHE A 14 8.93 25.06 -73.96
C PHE A 14 8.83 26.28 -73.04
N GLY A 15 9.94 26.67 -72.41
CA GLY A 15 10.02 27.87 -71.59
C GLY A 15 11.34 28.61 -71.77
N ILE A 16 11.37 29.89 -71.37
CA ILE A 16 12.60 30.67 -71.32
C ILE A 16 13.12 30.69 -69.88
N PHE A 17 14.27 30.07 -69.66
CA PHE A 17 14.90 29.96 -68.35
C PHE A 17 16.32 30.53 -68.42
N GLY A 18 16.66 31.44 -67.51
CA GLY A 18 17.98 32.09 -67.52
C GLY A 18 18.33 32.80 -68.85
N GLY A 19 17.31 33.27 -69.60
CA GLY A 19 17.48 33.93 -70.89
C GLY A 19 17.65 33.00 -72.10
N LYS A 20 17.50 31.68 -71.94
CA LYS A 20 17.58 30.71 -73.05
C LYS A 20 16.26 29.94 -73.20
N GLY A 21 15.84 29.71 -74.43
CA GLY A 21 14.71 28.82 -74.73
C GLY A 21 15.13 27.35 -74.54
N GLN A 22 14.42 26.61 -73.70
CA GLN A 22 14.67 25.18 -73.46
C GLN A 22 13.36 24.43 -73.27
N PHE A 23 13.34 23.17 -73.68
CA PHE A 23 12.28 22.23 -73.36
C PHE A 23 12.62 21.55 -72.03
N VAL A 24 11.73 21.65 -71.04
CA VAL A 24 11.88 20.96 -69.75
C VAL A 24 10.64 20.11 -69.47
N PRO A 25 10.79 18.95 -68.79
CA PRO A 25 9.65 18.18 -68.33
C PRO A 25 8.73 19.07 -67.49
N GLN A 26 7.42 18.93 -67.65
CA GLN A 26 6.43 19.72 -66.94
C GLN A 26 6.64 19.70 -65.41
N SER A 27 7.13 18.59 -64.87
CA SER A 27 7.49 18.41 -63.45
C SER A 27 8.62 19.31 -62.95
N LYS A 28 9.44 19.90 -63.83
CA LYS A 28 10.64 20.69 -63.47
C LYS A 28 10.58 22.14 -63.99
N VAL A 29 9.39 22.63 -64.32
CA VAL A 29 9.17 23.96 -64.94
C VAL A 29 9.50 25.13 -64.00
N TRP A 30 9.58 24.96 -62.68
CA TRP A 30 10.01 26.03 -61.77
C TRP A 30 11.10 25.57 -60.81
N LEU A 31 12.02 26.48 -60.46
CA LEU A 31 13.02 26.25 -59.41
C LEU A 31 12.27 25.94 -58.10
N GLY A 32 12.45 24.74 -57.56
CA GLY A 32 11.76 24.26 -56.36
C GLY A 32 10.49 23.44 -56.61
N ALA A 33 10.19 23.05 -57.86
CA ALA A 33 9.19 22.03 -58.14
C ALA A 33 9.61 20.68 -57.54
N VAL A 34 8.69 20.06 -56.78
CA VAL A 34 8.94 18.80 -56.07
C VAL A 34 7.98 17.75 -56.60
N ASP A 35 8.49 16.57 -56.97
CA ASP A 35 7.64 15.46 -57.43
C ASP A 35 6.78 14.94 -56.28
N ARG A 36 5.52 14.57 -56.59
CA ARG A 36 4.58 14.02 -55.60
C ARG A 36 5.03 12.68 -54.99
N LYS A 37 6.07 12.06 -55.55
CA LYS A 37 6.64 10.79 -55.10
C LYS A 37 8.15 10.80 -55.33
N GLY A 38 8.93 10.53 -54.29
CA GLY A 38 10.34 10.18 -54.40
C GLY A 38 11.32 11.35 -54.64
N ASP A 39 10.90 12.60 -54.45
CA ASP A 39 11.78 13.77 -54.57
C ASP A 39 12.43 14.17 -53.23
N THR A 40 13.37 15.10 -53.27
CA THR A 40 14.06 15.68 -52.11
C THR A 40 13.86 17.18 -52.04
N VAL A 41 13.67 17.69 -50.83
CA VAL A 41 13.67 19.13 -50.53
C VAL A 41 14.80 19.44 -49.56
N GLU A 42 15.55 20.52 -49.82
CA GLU A 42 16.50 21.08 -48.87
C GLU A 42 15.83 22.21 -48.07
N GLY A 43 15.93 22.14 -46.73
CA GLY A 43 15.31 23.11 -45.82
C GLY A 43 13.99 22.63 -45.20
N ALA A 44 13.32 23.52 -44.46
CA ALA A 44 12.09 23.18 -43.74
C ALA A 44 10.88 23.19 -44.68
N LEU A 45 10.12 22.08 -44.69
CA LEU A 45 8.82 22.01 -45.33
C LEU A 45 7.74 22.42 -44.32
N SER A 46 7.07 23.54 -44.56
CA SER A 46 6.00 24.04 -43.70
C SER A 46 4.62 23.75 -44.30
N ALA A 47 3.67 23.45 -43.42
CA ALA A 47 2.27 23.23 -43.76
C ALA A 47 1.39 23.81 -42.64
N THR A 48 0.31 24.49 -43.01
CA THR A 48 -0.62 25.16 -42.06
C THR A 48 -1.96 24.43 -41.92
N TYR A 49 -2.12 23.29 -42.58
CA TYR A 49 -3.35 22.51 -42.54
C TYR A 49 -3.34 21.46 -41.42
N THR A 50 -4.52 21.06 -40.97
CA THR A 50 -4.69 19.91 -40.08
C THR A 50 -4.73 18.63 -40.92
N PRO A 51 -3.84 17.66 -40.70
CA PRO A 51 -3.92 16.35 -41.34
C PRO A 51 -5.27 15.66 -41.05
N THR A 52 -5.97 15.22 -42.10
CA THR A 52 -7.24 14.48 -42.00
C THR A 52 -7.13 13.06 -42.54
N GLU A 53 -6.19 12.80 -43.45
CA GLU A 53 -5.90 11.47 -44.00
C GLU A 53 -4.54 10.96 -43.50
N PRO A 54 -4.36 9.64 -43.32
CA PRO A 54 -3.11 9.06 -42.85
C PRO A 54 -1.88 9.38 -43.71
N ALA A 55 -2.07 9.63 -45.01
CA ALA A 55 -1.00 9.91 -45.97
C ALA A 55 -0.64 11.41 -46.07
N HIS A 56 -1.29 12.29 -45.29
CA HIS A 56 -0.97 13.71 -45.30
C HIS A 56 0.41 13.98 -44.69
N LEU A 57 1.06 15.05 -45.15
CA LEU A 57 2.21 15.61 -44.46
C LEU A 57 1.77 16.04 -43.06
N VAL A 58 2.57 15.70 -42.05
CA VAL A 58 2.26 16.04 -40.66
C VAL A 58 3.08 17.27 -40.24
N PRO A 59 2.45 18.44 -40.01
CA PRO A 59 3.15 19.61 -39.49
C PRO A 59 3.57 19.42 -38.03
N LYS A 60 4.64 20.10 -37.61
CA LYS A 60 5.10 20.08 -36.20
C LYS A 60 3.99 20.51 -35.22
N SER A 61 3.20 21.51 -35.56
CA SER A 61 2.09 21.98 -34.71
C SER A 61 1.04 20.88 -34.42
N TYR A 62 0.82 19.97 -35.37
CA TYR A 62 -0.05 18.82 -35.15
C TYR A 62 0.57 17.84 -34.16
N VAL A 63 1.85 17.50 -34.32
CA VAL A 63 2.57 16.59 -33.40
C VAL A 63 2.56 17.16 -31.98
N ASP A 64 2.86 18.46 -31.84
CA ASP A 64 2.88 19.14 -30.54
C ASP A 64 1.50 19.08 -29.87
N ALA A 65 0.42 19.40 -30.61
CA ALA A 65 -0.94 19.31 -30.09
C ALA A 65 -1.38 17.89 -29.70
N GLN A 66 -0.90 16.86 -30.42
CA GLN A 66 -1.14 15.47 -30.01
C GLN A 66 -0.34 15.12 -28.75
N GLY A 67 0.90 15.59 -28.63
CA GLY A 67 1.72 15.47 -27.43
C GLY A 67 1.01 16.05 -26.20
N ASP A 68 0.44 17.25 -26.33
CA ASP A 68 -0.31 17.90 -25.24
C ASP A 68 -1.54 17.10 -24.81
N LYS A 69 -2.31 16.55 -25.77
CA LYS A 69 -3.47 15.69 -25.49
C LYS A 69 -3.08 14.40 -24.77
N ILE A 70 -1.97 13.79 -25.18
CA ILE A 70 -1.44 12.58 -24.53
C ILE A 70 -0.99 12.93 -23.12
N ALA A 71 -0.22 14.01 -22.93
CA ALA A 71 0.23 14.45 -21.60
C ALA A 71 -0.96 14.74 -20.66
N ALA A 72 -1.99 15.43 -21.15
CA ALA A 72 -3.20 15.71 -20.38
C ALA A 72 -3.95 14.43 -19.98
N SER A 73 -4.13 13.48 -20.92
CA SER A 73 -4.84 12.23 -20.64
C SER A 73 -4.07 11.32 -19.67
N VAL A 74 -2.75 11.21 -19.83
CA VAL A 74 -1.88 10.46 -18.90
C VAL A 74 -1.91 11.09 -17.52
N THR A 75 -1.78 12.42 -17.41
CA THR A 75 -1.81 13.11 -16.12
C THR A 75 -3.14 12.90 -15.40
N GLY A 76 -4.26 13.00 -16.11
CA GLY A 76 -5.59 12.75 -15.54
C GLY A 76 -5.79 11.30 -15.08
N ALA A 77 -5.40 10.34 -15.92
CA ALA A 77 -5.51 8.92 -15.60
C ALA A 77 -4.62 8.51 -14.42
N VAL A 78 -3.36 8.94 -14.42
CA VAL A 78 -2.41 8.67 -13.32
C VAL A 78 -2.89 9.33 -12.03
N GLY A 79 -3.35 10.58 -12.08
CA GLY A 79 -3.88 11.27 -10.91
C GLY A 79 -5.06 10.54 -10.26
N ALA A 80 -5.99 10.03 -11.08
CA ALA A 80 -7.12 9.24 -10.60
C ALA A 80 -6.68 7.91 -9.95
N GLN A 81 -5.75 7.18 -10.58
CA GLN A 81 -5.21 5.92 -10.05
C GLN A 81 -4.43 6.14 -8.75
N VAL A 82 -3.61 7.18 -8.66
CA VAL A 82 -2.87 7.53 -7.44
C VAL A 82 -3.83 7.89 -6.31
N SER A 83 -4.87 8.67 -6.60
CA SER A 83 -5.87 9.05 -5.60
C SER A 83 -6.61 7.82 -5.06
N ALA A 84 -7.03 6.90 -5.93
CA ALA A 84 -7.66 5.65 -5.54
C ALA A 84 -6.73 4.76 -4.70
N ALA A 85 -5.45 4.65 -5.09
CA ALA A 85 -4.45 3.90 -4.34
C ALA A 85 -4.19 4.50 -2.95
N GLN A 86 -4.12 5.83 -2.84
CA GLN A 86 -3.98 6.54 -1.57
C GLN A 86 -5.18 6.30 -0.65
N THR A 87 -6.41 6.38 -1.18
CA THR A 87 -7.63 6.08 -0.40
C THR A 87 -7.66 4.63 0.10
N ALA A 88 -7.30 3.68 -0.75
CA ALA A 88 -7.23 2.27 -0.37
C ALA A 88 -6.16 2.02 0.71
N ALA A 89 -4.99 2.64 0.58
CA ALA A 89 -3.92 2.55 1.57
C ALA A 89 -4.34 3.13 2.93
N GLN A 90 -5.00 4.29 2.94
CA GLN A 90 -5.51 4.90 4.18
C GLN A 90 -6.56 3.99 4.84
N SER A 91 -7.51 3.47 4.06
CA SER A 91 -8.55 2.56 4.56
C SER A 91 -7.96 1.30 5.20
N ALA A 92 -6.88 0.76 4.62
CA ALA A 92 -6.17 -0.39 5.18
C ALA A 92 -5.44 -0.05 6.49
N GLN A 93 -4.82 1.13 6.59
CA GLN A 93 -4.17 1.60 7.81
C GLN A 93 -5.19 1.80 8.94
N ASP A 94 -6.33 2.42 8.65
CA ASP A 94 -7.40 2.64 9.63
C ASP A 94 -7.97 1.31 10.13
N ALA A 95 -8.18 0.34 9.24
CA ALA A 95 -8.64 -1.01 9.61
C ALA A 95 -7.62 -1.73 10.52
N ALA A 96 -6.33 -1.63 10.23
CA ALA A 96 -5.27 -2.21 11.05
C ALA A 96 -5.18 -1.58 12.45
N ALA A 97 -5.32 -0.25 12.53
CA ALA A 97 -5.37 0.47 13.80
C ALA A 97 -6.58 0.05 14.64
N ASN A 98 -7.76 -0.03 14.02
CA ASN A 98 -8.99 -0.47 14.69
C ASN A 98 -8.88 -1.91 15.21
N ALA A 99 -8.30 -2.82 14.43
CA ALA A 99 -8.06 -4.19 14.87
C ALA A 99 -7.12 -4.26 16.09
N SER A 100 -6.05 -3.47 16.10
CA SER A 100 -5.09 -3.41 17.21
C SER A 100 -5.72 -2.86 18.49
N ASN A 101 -6.57 -1.83 18.35
CA ASN A 101 -7.31 -1.24 19.46
C ASN A 101 -8.36 -2.22 20.03
N ALA A 102 -9.06 -2.95 19.17
CA ALA A 102 -10.03 -3.97 19.58
C ALA A 102 -9.35 -5.11 20.35
N ALA A 103 -8.19 -5.59 19.89
CA ALA A 103 -7.42 -6.62 20.58
C ALA A 103 -6.94 -6.16 21.98
N SER A 104 -6.46 -4.92 22.07
CA SER A 104 -6.03 -4.32 23.35
C SER A 104 -7.19 -4.17 24.33
N SER A 105 -8.36 -3.75 23.81
CA SER A 105 -9.59 -3.62 24.60
C SER A 105 -10.09 -4.96 25.09
N ALA A 106 -10.05 -6.01 24.25
CA ALA A 106 -10.41 -7.36 24.63
C ALA A 106 -9.49 -7.92 25.72
N SER A 107 -8.17 -7.71 25.62
CA SER A 107 -7.20 -8.10 26.64
C SER A 107 -7.45 -7.39 27.98
N THR A 108 -7.75 -6.10 27.92
CA THR A 108 -8.09 -5.30 29.11
C THR A 108 -9.38 -5.78 29.77
N ALA A 109 -10.42 -6.03 28.97
CA ALA A 109 -11.70 -6.54 29.45
C ALA A 109 -11.56 -7.94 30.09
N ALA A 110 -10.80 -8.83 29.45
CA ALA A 110 -10.49 -10.15 30.00
C ALA A 110 -9.76 -10.06 31.33
N SER A 111 -8.70 -9.23 31.40
CA SER A 111 -7.96 -9.00 32.64
C SER A 111 -8.82 -8.37 33.73
N GLY A 112 -9.69 -7.43 33.36
CA GLY A 112 -10.66 -6.80 34.25
C GLY A 112 -11.65 -7.80 34.82
N ALA A 113 -12.22 -8.68 33.98
CA ALA A 113 -13.14 -9.73 34.41
C ALA A 113 -12.46 -10.73 35.37
N VAL A 114 -11.26 -11.21 35.03
CA VAL A 114 -10.47 -12.11 35.90
C VAL A 114 -10.17 -11.43 37.24
N ASN A 115 -9.76 -10.17 37.23
CA ASN A 115 -9.49 -9.40 38.44
C ASN A 115 -10.74 -9.19 39.29
N ALA A 116 -11.88 -8.90 38.67
CA ALA A 116 -13.15 -8.73 39.36
C ALA A 116 -13.68 -10.03 39.99
N GLN A 117 -13.24 -11.20 39.53
CA GLN A 117 -13.65 -12.47 40.12
C GLN A 117 -12.71 -12.96 41.24
N LYS A 118 -11.48 -12.44 41.34
CA LYS A 118 -10.54 -12.86 42.38
C LYS A 118 -11.01 -12.41 43.76
N GLY A 119 -11.11 -13.35 44.70
CA GLY A 119 -11.43 -13.08 46.10
C GLY A 119 -12.91 -12.77 46.39
N ASN A 120 -13.78 -12.78 45.38
CA ASN A 120 -15.22 -12.65 45.58
C ASN A 120 -15.87 -14.02 45.86
N PRO A 121 -16.94 -14.08 46.68
CA PRO A 121 -17.73 -15.29 46.83
C PRO A 121 -18.21 -15.81 45.47
N ASN A 122 -18.12 -17.12 45.24
CA ASN A 122 -18.40 -17.77 43.94
C ASN A 122 -17.50 -17.32 42.78
N GLY A 123 -16.37 -16.66 43.07
CA GLY A 123 -15.39 -16.20 42.09
C GLY A 123 -14.35 -17.24 41.71
N ILE A 124 -13.23 -16.78 41.16
CA ILE A 124 -12.12 -17.64 40.75
C ILE A 124 -11.06 -17.79 41.86
N VAL A 125 -10.46 -18.97 41.93
CA VAL A 125 -9.38 -19.31 42.86
C VAL A 125 -8.13 -19.78 42.11
N SER A 126 -6.96 -19.66 42.75
CA SER A 126 -5.71 -20.17 42.19
C SER A 126 -5.60 -21.67 42.48
N ILE A 127 -5.16 -22.43 41.48
CA ILE A 127 -4.93 -23.88 41.56
C ILE A 127 -3.46 -24.15 41.25
N SER A 128 -2.85 -25.09 41.96
CA SER A 128 -1.48 -25.56 41.70
C SER A 128 -1.38 -26.31 40.38
N ALA A 129 -0.15 -26.62 39.95
CA ALA A 129 0.07 -27.46 38.77
C ALA A 129 -0.52 -28.88 38.93
N ASP A 130 -0.65 -29.35 40.17
CA ASP A 130 -1.18 -30.66 40.52
C ASP A 130 -2.70 -30.66 40.78
N GLY A 131 -3.37 -29.51 40.64
CA GLY A 131 -4.83 -29.40 40.74
C GLY A 131 -5.38 -29.07 42.13
N HIS A 132 -4.52 -28.67 43.07
CA HIS A 132 -4.91 -28.34 44.45
C HIS A 132 -5.17 -26.83 44.64
N LEU A 133 -6.04 -26.46 45.59
CA LEU A 133 -6.33 -25.05 45.89
C LEU A 133 -5.10 -24.38 46.51
N MET A 134 -4.76 -23.18 46.04
CA MET A 134 -3.67 -22.38 46.57
C MET A 134 -4.17 -21.31 47.56
N LEU A 135 -3.52 -21.21 48.72
CA LEU A 135 -3.74 -20.16 49.73
C LEU A 135 -2.41 -19.49 50.08
N GLY A 136 -2.16 -18.29 49.54
CA GLY A 136 -0.95 -17.52 49.88
C GLY A 136 0.37 -18.23 49.56
N GLY A 137 0.39 -19.08 48.52
CA GLY A 137 1.54 -19.91 48.15
C GLY A 137 1.59 -21.28 48.83
N LEU A 138 0.65 -21.58 49.72
CA LEU A 138 0.47 -22.92 50.31
C LEU A 138 -0.55 -23.72 49.52
N GLU A 139 -0.33 -25.02 49.43
CA GLU A 139 -1.19 -25.95 48.73
C GLU A 139 -2.14 -26.65 49.72
N LEU A 140 -3.44 -26.70 49.37
CA LEU A 140 -4.46 -27.45 50.10
C LEU A 140 -4.71 -28.78 49.39
N PHE A 141 -4.21 -29.86 49.99
CA PHE A 141 -4.31 -31.22 49.46
C PHE A 141 -5.71 -31.83 49.62
N GLY A 142 -6.55 -31.26 50.48
CA GLY A 142 -7.95 -31.65 50.62
C GLY A 142 -8.47 -31.47 52.05
N VAL A 143 -9.51 -32.23 52.36
CA VAL A 143 -10.13 -32.32 53.68
C VAL A 143 -10.12 -33.78 54.13
N GLN A 144 -9.68 -34.03 55.36
CA GLN A 144 -9.77 -35.34 56.00
C GLN A 144 -10.38 -35.16 57.38
N ASP A 145 -11.43 -35.94 57.69
CA ASP A 145 -12.15 -35.90 58.97
C ASP A 145 -12.64 -34.50 59.39
N GLY A 146 -12.99 -33.66 58.42
CA GLY A 146 -13.43 -32.27 58.65
C GLY A 146 -12.29 -31.27 58.84
N HIS A 147 -11.04 -31.70 58.74
CA HIS A 147 -9.84 -30.87 58.85
C HIS A 147 -9.16 -30.66 57.50
N LEU A 148 -8.66 -29.44 57.27
CA LEU A 148 -7.87 -29.11 56.08
C LEU A 148 -6.50 -29.78 56.13
N ILE A 149 -6.06 -30.36 55.01
CA ILE A 149 -4.74 -30.94 54.86
C ILE A 149 -3.89 -30.01 53.99
N LEU A 150 -2.88 -29.41 54.62
CA LEU A 150 -1.99 -28.43 54.00
C LEU A 150 -0.57 -28.60 54.54
N THR A 151 0.43 -28.37 53.70
CA THR A 151 1.84 -28.40 54.11
C THR A 151 2.32 -26.99 54.40
N LEU A 152 2.73 -26.73 55.64
CA LEU A 152 3.23 -25.42 56.10
C LEU A 152 4.75 -25.47 56.26
N SER A 153 5.45 -24.48 55.71
CA SER A 153 6.83 -24.22 56.09
C SER A 153 6.84 -23.44 57.41
N LEU A 154 7.31 -24.08 58.48
CA LEU A 154 7.43 -23.44 59.80
C LEU A 154 8.84 -22.83 59.97
N PRO A 155 8.99 -21.66 60.60
CA PRO A 155 10.30 -21.10 60.93
C PRO A 155 11.16 -22.08 61.75
N THR A 156 12.47 -22.08 61.53
CA THR A 156 13.41 -22.96 62.27
C THR A 156 13.89 -22.36 63.59
N SER A 157 13.42 -21.17 63.93
CA SER A 157 13.71 -20.43 65.16
C SER A 157 12.45 -19.73 65.65
N ASP A 158 12.37 -19.44 66.94
CA ASP A 158 11.25 -18.72 67.52
C ASP A 158 11.04 -17.36 66.80
N PRO A 159 9.87 -17.12 66.19
CA PRO A 159 9.59 -15.87 65.49
C PRO A 159 9.30 -14.69 66.43
N GLY A 160 9.17 -14.91 67.74
CA GLY A 160 8.85 -13.85 68.72
C GLY A 160 7.42 -13.33 68.65
N ILE A 161 6.52 -14.03 67.95
CA ILE A 161 5.10 -13.67 67.82
C ILE A 161 4.29 -14.64 68.67
N THR A 162 3.63 -14.16 69.73
CA THR A 162 2.84 -15.01 70.64
C THR A 162 1.85 -15.88 69.88
N GLY A 163 1.90 -17.19 70.12
CA GLY A 163 1.00 -18.17 69.51
C GLY A 163 1.45 -18.68 68.14
N ALA A 164 2.48 -18.11 67.52
CA ALA A 164 2.99 -18.59 66.25
C ALA A 164 3.63 -19.97 66.37
N TRP A 165 3.34 -20.85 65.40
CA TRP A 165 3.96 -22.17 65.32
C TRP A 165 5.33 -22.06 64.65
N TRP A 166 6.31 -22.76 65.20
CA TRP A 166 7.66 -22.87 64.64
C TRP A 166 8.21 -24.28 64.88
N ASN A 167 9.25 -24.68 64.16
CA ASN A 167 9.87 -25.99 64.28
C ASN A 167 11.30 -25.82 64.80
N ASN A 168 11.63 -26.42 65.95
CA ASN A 168 12.99 -26.32 66.51
C ASN A 168 13.99 -27.36 65.94
N GLY A 169 13.59 -28.11 64.92
CA GLY A 169 14.37 -29.21 64.33
C GLY A 169 13.98 -30.60 64.83
N GLY A 170 13.03 -30.71 65.76
CA GLY A 170 12.51 -32.01 66.24
C GLY A 170 10.99 -32.04 66.48
N TYR A 171 10.39 -30.94 66.94
CA TYR A 171 8.95 -30.85 67.20
C TYR A 171 8.41 -29.44 66.93
N VAL A 172 7.08 -29.35 66.83
CA VAL A 172 6.37 -28.07 66.69
C VAL A 172 6.31 -27.39 68.06
N CYS A 173 6.77 -26.15 68.09
CA CYS A 173 6.75 -25.25 69.24
C CYS A 173 5.70 -24.15 69.02
N ILE A 174 5.16 -23.62 70.11
CA ILE A 174 4.35 -22.41 70.12
C ILE A 174 5.20 -21.29 70.73
N SER A 175 5.40 -20.20 70.00
CA SER A 175 6.14 -19.05 70.49
C SER A 175 5.40 -18.38 71.66
N PRO A 176 6.07 -18.08 72.78
CA PRO A 176 5.49 -17.28 73.86
C PRO A 176 5.29 -15.80 73.47
N GLY A 177 5.94 -15.36 72.39
CA GLY A 177 6.13 -13.94 72.07
C GLY A 177 7.35 -13.35 72.76
N SER A 178 7.84 -12.24 72.22
CA SER A 178 8.84 -11.37 72.86
C SER A 178 8.22 -10.41 73.86
#